data_AF-X1P0F9-F1
#
_entry.id   AF-X1P0F9-F1
#
_cell.length_a   1.000
_cell.length_b   1.000
_cell.length_c   1.000
_cell.angle_alpha   90.00
_cell.angle_beta   90.00
_cell.angle_gamma   90.00
#
_symmetry.space_group_name_H-M   'P 1'
#
loop_
_entity.id
_entity.type
_entity.pdbx_description
1 polymer ?
#
loop_
_entity_poly.entity_id
_entity_poly.type
_entity_poly.pdbx_seq_one_letter_code
_entity_poly.pdbx_strand_id
1 'polypeptide(L)'
;WLHQYLALKPLGFLYLLDLTGLSRNYEIATMNETLASMVSREIGAIIYEKYYSEYDSSANQNQAPVSEFDFNREMREIRKTVDIYLARGEIERAEGFMEQKRQYLASKGYYIRKLNQAYFAFHGTYADRPTSISPIGLELKKLRGQSASLKDFLNTVAAMSSHQDLTAALNETQQK
;
A
#
# COMPACT_ATOMS: atom_id res chain seq x y z
N TRP A 1 -9.15 2.42 11.18
CA TRP A 1 -10.08 3.52 11.49
C TRP A 1 -10.68 4.13 10.21
N LEU A 2 -9.88 4.48 9.19
CA LEU A 2 -10.42 5.18 8.01
C LEU A 2 -11.47 4.35 7.24
N HIS A 3 -11.31 3.03 7.11
CA HIS A 3 -12.35 2.19 6.49
C HIS A 3 -13.71 2.28 7.20
N GLN A 4 -13.73 2.43 8.52
CA GLN A 4 -14.98 2.60 9.28
C GLN A 4 -15.62 3.96 8.96
N TYR A 5 -14.82 5.02 8.84
CA TYR A 5 -15.30 6.32 8.37
C TYR A 5 -15.83 6.24 6.93
N LEU A 6 -15.11 5.56 6.03
CA LEU A 6 -15.47 5.41 4.62
C LEU A 6 -16.69 4.52 4.41
N ALA A 7 -17.03 3.61 5.33
CA ALA A 7 -18.18 2.72 5.20
C ALA A 7 -19.51 3.48 5.02
N LEU A 8 -19.57 4.73 5.49
CA LEU A 8 -20.73 5.63 5.33
C LEU A 8 -20.62 6.56 4.10
N LYS A 9 -19.60 6.37 3.26
CA LYS A 9 -19.33 7.13 2.05
C LYS A 9 -19.49 6.22 0.82
N PRO A 10 -19.80 6.76 -0.36
CA PRO A 10 -19.98 5.94 -1.57
C PRO A 10 -18.87 4.92 -1.81
N LEU A 11 -17.60 5.36 -1.77
CA LEU A 11 -16.47 4.48 -2.03
C LEU A 11 -16.34 3.34 -1.01
N GLY A 12 -16.55 3.62 0.28
CA GLY A 12 -16.42 2.60 1.33
C GLY A 12 -17.64 1.72 1.49
N PHE A 13 -18.83 2.20 1.16
CA PHE A 13 -20.01 1.35 1.08
C PHE A 13 -19.86 0.32 -0.04
N LEU A 14 -19.38 0.72 -1.22
CA LEU A 14 -19.11 -0.24 -2.31
C LEU A 14 -18.01 -1.23 -1.94
N TYR A 15 -16.97 -0.77 -1.21
CA TYR A 15 -15.94 -1.68 -0.69
C TYR A 15 -16.50 -2.69 0.33
N LEU A 16 -17.46 -2.27 1.18
CA LEU A 16 -18.15 -3.20 2.09
C LEU A 16 -18.92 -4.27 1.31
N LEU A 17 -19.57 -3.91 0.20
CA LEU A 17 -20.26 -4.88 -0.67
C LEU A 17 -19.28 -5.85 -1.35
N ASP A 18 -18.08 -5.39 -1.70
CA ASP A 18 -17.00 -6.23 -2.22
C ASP A 18 -16.54 -7.25 -1.16
N LEU A 19 -16.27 -6.79 0.06
CA LEU A 19 -15.83 -7.63 1.18
C LEU A 19 -16.86 -8.71 1.57
N THR A 20 -18.14 -8.40 1.48
CA THR A 20 -19.23 -9.37 1.75
C THR A 20 -19.47 -10.34 0.59
N GLY A 21 -18.87 -10.08 -0.58
CA GLY A 21 -19.08 -10.86 -1.79
C GLY A 21 -20.42 -10.59 -2.48
N LEU A 22 -21.23 -9.63 -1.99
CA LEU A 22 -22.51 -9.25 -2.59
C LEU A 22 -22.33 -8.55 -3.94
N SER A 23 -21.28 -7.74 -4.08
CA SER A 23 -20.93 -7.08 -5.34
C SER A 23 -19.41 -6.89 -5.41
N ARG A 24 -18.73 -7.81 -6.12
CA ARG A 24 -17.27 -7.76 -6.25
C ARG A 24 -16.84 -6.68 -7.22
N ASN A 25 -15.92 -5.82 -6.78
CA ASN A 25 -15.32 -4.79 -7.60
C ASN A 25 -13.88 -4.51 -7.15
N TYR A 26 -12.93 -5.10 -7.88
CA TYR A 26 -11.50 -4.99 -7.60
C TYR A 26 -10.94 -3.57 -7.72
N GLU A 27 -11.54 -2.72 -8.57
CA GLU A 27 -11.13 -1.32 -8.71
C GLU A 27 -11.53 -0.52 -7.48
N ILE A 28 -12.75 -0.71 -6.98
CA ILE A 28 -13.23 -0.09 -5.73
C ILE A 28 -12.40 -0.53 -4.54
N ALA A 29 -12.14 -1.83 -4.41
CA ALA A 29 -11.25 -2.34 -3.36
C ALA A 29 -9.86 -1.69 -3.45
N THR A 30 -9.32 -1.61 -4.66
CA THR A 30 -8.02 -0.98 -4.92
C THR A 30 -8.01 0.51 -4.56
N MET A 31 -9.04 1.27 -4.93
CA MET A 31 -9.19 2.69 -4.61
C MET A 31 -9.30 2.89 -3.09
N ASN A 32 -10.16 2.12 -2.42
CA ASN A 32 -10.41 2.25 -0.98
C ASN A 32 -9.16 1.98 -0.16
N GLU A 33 -8.48 0.86 -0.42
CA GLU A 33 -7.23 0.48 0.25
C GLU A 33 -6.13 1.50 0.02
N THR A 34 -6.00 2.00 -1.22
CA THR A 34 -4.98 3.00 -1.55
C THR A 34 -5.24 4.32 -0.84
N LEU A 35 -6.49 4.80 -0.84
CA LEU A 35 -6.90 6.00 -0.11
C LEU A 35 -6.60 5.87 1.40
N ALA A 36 -6.97 4.72 2.00
CA ALA A 36 -6.73 4.43 3.40
C ALA A 36 -5.25 4.45 3.76
N SER A 37 -4.40 3.83 2.93
CA SER A 37 -2.95 3.85 3.10
C SER A 37 -2.37 5.28 3.03
N MET A 38 -2.77 6.07 2.03
CA MET A 38 -2.26 7.42 1.83
C MET A 38 -2.64 8.35 2.99
N VAL A 39 -3.92 8.38 3.36
CA VAL A 39 -4.44 9.26 4.42
C VAL A 39 -3.88 8.87 5.78
N SER A 40 -3.78 7.57 6.08
CA SER A 40 -3.22 7.10 7.35
C SER A 40 -1.75 7.48 7.49
N ARG A 41 -0.97 7.40 6.41
CA ARG A 41 0.45 7.80 6.40
C ARG A 41 0.63 9.30 6.61
N GLU A 42 -0.13 10.14 5.90
CA GLU A 42 -0.02 11.59 6.05
C GLU A 42 -0.45 12.04 7.46
N ILE A 43 -1.57 11.53 7.98
CA ILE A 43 -2.01 11.84 9.34
C ILE A 43 -1.01 11.32 10.38
N GLY A 44 -0.48 10.11 10.17
CA GLY A 44 0.53 9.52 11.05
C GLY A 44 1.78 10.40 11.12
N ALA A 45 2.26 10.90 9.99
CA ALA A 45 3.40 11.82 9.93
C ALA A 45 3.12 13.14 10.68
N ILE A 46 1.95 13.75 10.47
CA ILE A 46 1.55 14.99 11.16
C ILE A 46 1.46 14.78 12.68
N ILE A 47 0.87 13.66 13.13
CA ILE A 47 0.77 13.33 14.56
C ILE A 47 2.16 13.09 15.14
N TYR A 48 3.01 12.35 14.43
CA TYR A 48 4.38 12.09 14.86
C TYR A 48 5.16 13.39 15.03
N GLU A 49 5.16 14.27 14.03
CA GLU A 49 5.84 15.55 14.07
C GLU A 49 5.34 16.43 15.22
N LYS A 50 4.02 16.44 15.45
CA LYS A 50 3.40 17.31 16.46
C LYS A 50 3.61 16.83 17.90
N TYR A 51 3.60 15.53 18.14
CA TYR A 51 3.54 14.96 19.49
C TYR A 51 4.75 14.11 19.87
N TYR A 52 5.56 13.70 18.90
CA TYR A 52 6.65 12.74 19.10
C TYR A 52 7.99 13.20 18.54
N SER A 53 8.09 14.40 17.94
CA SER A 53 9.35 14.95 17.40
C SER A 53 10.44 15.16 18.46
N GLU A 54 10.08 15.30 19.73
CA GLU A 54 11.03 15.39 20.85
C GLU A 54 11.75 14.05 21.14
N TYR A 55 11.16 12.92 20.75
CA TYR A 55 11.80 11.61 20.87
C TYR A 55 12.89 11.37 19.81
N ASP A 56 12.95 12.15 18.73
CA ASP A 56 14.08 12.11 17.79
C ASP A 56 15.39 12.58 18.43
N SER A 57 15.33 13.49 19.41
CA SER A 57 16.53 13.98 20.10
C SER A 57 17.14 12.95 21.06
N SER A 58 16.34 11.99 21.55
CA SER A 58 16.78 10.90 22.42
C SER A 58 16.95 9.55 21.69
N ALA A 59 16.37 9.42 20.49
CA ALA A 59 16.51 8.26 19.60
C ALA A 59 17.59 8.43 18.52
N ASN A 60 18.35 9.53 18.53
CA ASN A 60 19.47 9.79 17.61
C ASN A 60 20.71 8.90 17.82
N GLN A 61 20.56 7.75 18.49
CA GLN A 61 21.52 6.64 18.42
C GLN A 61 21.03 5.44 17.60
N ASN A 62 19.81 5.46 17.05
CA ASN A 62 19.33 4.41 16.15
C ASN A 62 18.40 4.94 15.06
N GLN A 63 18.65 6.14 14.54
CA GLN A 63 18.24 6.43 13.17
C GLN A 63 19.11 5.57 12.25
N ALA A 64 18.64 4.36 11.96
CA ALA A 64 19.11 3.65 10.78
C ALA A 64 18.95 4.63 9.61
N PRO A 65 20.00 4.86 8.81
CA PRO A 65 19.99 5.87 7.77
C PRO A 65 18.76 5.63 6.88
N VAL A 66 18.16 6.72 6.38
CA VAL A 66 17.20 6.68 5.27
C VAL A 66 17.80 5.77 4.21
N SER A 67 17.38 4.51 4.23
CA SER A 67 18.02 3.50 3.42
C SER A 67 17.48 3.73 2.01
N GLU A 68 18.38 3.82 1.04
CA GLU A 68 18.08 3.69 -0.39
C GLU A 68 17.31 2.39 -0.73
N PHE A 69 17.16 1.50 0.26
CA PHE A 69 16.46 0.25 0.20
C PHE A 69 14.93 0.41 0.28
N ASP A 70 14.26 0.30 -0.88
CA ASP A 70 12.81 0.16 -0.98
C ASP A 70 12.37 -1.27 -0.63
N PHE A 71 11.99 -1.48 0.63
CA PHE A 71 11.48 -2.75 1.14
C PHE A 71 10.34 -3.34 0.29
N ASN A 72 9.39 -2.50 -0.15
CA ASN A 72 8.24 -2.98 -0.90
C ASN A 72 8.66 -3.48 -2.28
N ARG A 73 9.59 -2.78 -2.92
CA ARG A 73 10.18 -3.24 -4.18
C ARG A 73 10.92 -4.56 -4.01
N GLU A 74 11.72 -4.70 -2.95
CA GLU A 74 12.42 -5.96 -2.69
C GLU A 74 11.43 -7.11 -2.48
N MET A 75 10.39 -6.93 -1.66
CA MET A 75 9.39 -7.98 -1.40
C MET A 75 8.66 -8.43 -2.68
N ARG A 76 8.42 -7.53 -3.64
CA ARG A 76 7.85 -7.86 -4.95
C ARG A 76 8.79 -8.73 -5.79
N GLU A 77 10.07 -8.37 -5.87
CA GLU A 77 11.05 -9.15 -6.63
C GLU A 77 11.27 -10.53 -6.01
N ILE A 78 11.22 -10.63 -4.68
CA ILE A 78 11.28 -11.91 -3.97
C ILE A 78 10.09 -12.79 -4.38
N ARG A 79 8.85 -12.29 -4.32
CA ARG A 79 7.65 -13.07 -4.71
C ARG A 79 7.76 -13.54 -6.16
N LYS A 80 8.08 -12.64 -7.09
CA LYS A 80 8.20 -12.98 -8.52
C LYS A 80 9.22 -14.08 -8.76
N THR A 81 10.36 -14.03 -8.07
CA THR A 81 11.41 -15.05 -8.20
C THR A 81 10.99 -16.38 -7.59
N VAL A 82 10.32 -16.36 -6.43
CA VAL A 82 9.75 -17.55 -5.79
C VAL A 82 8.71 -18.21 -6.70
N ASP A 83 7.81 -17.43 -7.29
CA ASP A 83 6.78 -17.93 -8.20
C ASP A 83 7.40 -18.63 -9.43
N ILE A 84 8.51 -18.10 -9.97
CA ILE A 84 9.24 -18.74 -11.07
C ILE A 84 9.83 -20.10 -10.65
N TYR A 85 10.45 -20.19 -9.47
CA TYR A 85 10.99 -21.45 -8.97
C TYR A 85 9.89 -22.47 -8.70
N LEU A 86 8.79 -22.06 -8.08
CA LEU A 86 7.65 -22.93 -7.79
C LEU A 86 6.98 -23.43 -9.07
N ALA A 87 6.82 -22.58 -10.10
CA ALA A 87 6.27 -22.97 -11.40
C ALA A 87 7.12 -24.03 -12.11
N ARG A 88 8.42 -24.11 -11.80
CA ARG A 88 9.35 -25.12 -12.32
C ARG A 88 9.47 -26.36 -11.43
N GLY A 89 8.75 -26.40 -10.31
CA GLY A 89 8.86 -27.47 -9.32
C GLY A 89 10.13 -27.41 -8.46
N GLU A 90 10.87 -26.30 -8.50
CA GLU A 90 12.14 -26.11 -7.79
C GLU A 90 11.92 -25.66 -6.32
N ILE A 91 11.26 -26.51 -5.52
CA ILE A 91 10.80 -26.16 -4.16
C ILE A 91 11.98 -25.80 -3.24
N GLU A 92 13.01 -26.64 -3.17
CA GLU A 92 14.18 -26.41 -2.30
C GLU A 92 14.90 -25.11 -2.65
N ARG A 93 14.95 -24.78 -3.95
CA ARG A 93 15.56 -23.55 -4.43
C ARG A 93 14.74 -22.32 -4.04
N ALA A 94 13.41 -22.42 -4.11
CA ALA A 94 12.52 -21.37 -3.64
C ALA A 94 12.69 -21.12 -2.13
N GLU A 95 12.76 -22.18 -1.33
CA GLU A 95 12.93 -22.08 0.13
C GLU A 95 14.30 -21.51 0.51
N GLY A 96 15.38 -21.99 -0.11
CA GLY A 96 16.72 -21.46 0.12
C GLY A 96 16.84 -19.99 -0.24
N PHE A 97 16.24 -19.59 -1.37
CA PHE A 97 16.19 -18.19 -1.78
C PHE A 97 15.41 -17.31 -0.79
N MET A 98 14.28 -17.78 -0.28
CA MET A 98 13.51 -17.05 0.73
C MET A 98 14.28 -16.87 2.04
N GLU A 99 15.02 -17.88 2.50
CA GLU A 99 15.85 -17.74 3.70
C GLU A 99 17.00 -16.76 3.50
N GLN A 100 17.69 -16.82 2.35
CA GLN A 100 18.73 -15.86 2.00
C GLN A 100 18.18 -14.43 2.02
N LYS A 101 17.01 -14.22 1.43
CA LYS A 101 16.35 -12.91 1.38
C LYS A 101 15.88 -12.44 2.76
N ARG A 102 15.41 -13.35 3.63
CA ARG A 102 15.07 -13.04 5.02
C ARG A 102 16.27 -12.49 5.79
N GLN A 103 17.46 -13.09 5.62
CA GLN A 103 18.70 -12.62 6.25
C GLN A 103 19.16 -11.27 5.68
N TYR A 104 19.06 -11.10 4.37
CA TYR A 104 19.34 -9.82 3.72
C TYR A 104 18.42 -8.70 4.26
N LEU A 105 17.12 -8.96 4.38
CA LEU A 105 16.16 -8.02 4.95
C LEU A 105 16.52 -7.67 6.40
N ALA A 106 16.92 -8.65 7.22
CA ALA A 106 17.39 -8.40 8.57
C ALA A 106 18.62 -7.48 8.60
N SER A 107 19.57 -7.64 7.65
CA SER A 107 20.73 -6.75 7.52
C SER A 107 20.36 -5.30 7.15
N LYS A 108 19.18 -5.10 6.57
CA LYS A 108 18.60 -3.79 6.23
C LYS A 108 17.68 -3.25 7.33
N GLY A 109 17.59 -3.92 8.48
CA GLY A 109 16.75 -3.53 9.61
C GLY A 109 15.31 -4.09 9.58
N TYR A 110 14.98 -4.93 8.61
CA TYR A 110 13.64 -5.52 8.45
C TYR A 110 13.61 -6.97 8.95
N TYR A 111 13.16 -7.14 10.19
CA TYR A 111 13.12 -8.44 10.85
C TYR A 111 11.85 -9.22 10.49
N ILE A 112 12.02 -10.28 9.71
CA ILE A 112 10.96 -11.25 9.40
C ILE A 112 11.30 -12.58 10.09
N ARG A 113 10.38 -13.08 10.93
CA ARG A 113 10.56 -14.35 11.65
C ARG A 113 10.69 -15.54 10.71
N LYS A 114 9.86 -15.60 9.67
CA LYS A 114 9.88 -16.66 8.65
C LYS A 114 9.34 -16.11 7.33
N LEU A 115 10.11 -16.24 6.26
CA LEU A 115 9.69 -15.88 4.91
C LEU A 115 9.36 -17.18 4.15
N ASN A 116 8.08 -17.40 3.84
CA ASN A 116 7.59 -18.59 3.15
C ASN A 116 6.37 -18.26 2.28
N GLN A 117 5.84 -19.25 1.56
CA GLN A 117 4.64 -19.07 0.73
C GLN A 117 3.44 -18.55 1.53
N ALA A 118 3.23 -19.06 2.75
CA ALA A 118 2.17 -18.59 3.64
C ALA A 118 2.35 -17.11 4.02
N TYR A 119 3.57 -16.66 4.29
CA TYR A 119 3.88 -15.25 4.53
C TYR A 119 3.39 -14.38 3.37
N PHE A 120 3.64 -14.77 2.12
CA PHE A 120 3.13 -14.05 0.95
C PHE A 120 1.61 -14.12 0.80
N ALA A 121 0.97 -15.22 1.21
CA ALA A 121 -0.49 -15.33 1.20
C ALA A 121 -1.17 -14.42 2.25
N PHE A 122 -0.57 -14.26 3.43
CA PHE A 122 -1.12 -13.43 4.52
C PHE A 122 -0.72 -11.95 4.40
N HIS A 123 0.49 -11.69 3.92
CA HIS A 123 1.03 -10.35 3.72
C HIS A 123 1.04 -9.96 2.25
N GLY A 124 0.06 -10.50 1.51
CA GLY A 124 -0.15 -10.29 0.09
C GLY A 124 -0.11 -8.82 -0.28
N THR A 125 -0.46 -7.89 0.61
CA THR A 125 -0.38 -6.43 0.36
C THR A 125 1.00 -5.88 0.02
N TYR A 126 2.11 -6.54 0.40
CA TYR A 126 3.46 -6.13 -0.04
C TYR A 126 3.80 -6.61 -1.45
N ALA A 127 3.09 -7.63 -1.91
CA ALA A 127 3.40 -8.41 -3.09
C ALA A 127 2.21 -8.50 -4.08
N ASP A 128 1.07 -7.94 -3.72
CA ASP A 128 -0.07 -7.53 -4.52
C ASP A 128 0.27 -6.08 -4.83
N ARG A 129 0.77 -5.75 -6.02
CA ARG A 129 0.08 -6.00 -7.28
C ARG A 129 1.09 -6.29 -8.40
N PRO A 130 1.08 -7.51 -8.99
CA PRO A 130 1.59 -7.73 -10.33
C PRO A 130 0.47 -8.01 -11.35
N THR A 131 -0.79 -8.20 -10.94
CA THR A 131 -1.93 -8.39 -11.86
C THR A 131 -2.84 -7.19 -12.02
N SER A 132 -2.48 -6.05 -11.44
CA SER A 132 -2.86 -4.77 -12.00
C SER A 132 -1.71 -3.80 -11.79
N ILE A 133 -1.07 -3.38 -12.88
CA ILE A 133 -0.57 -2.02 -12.97
C ILE A 133 -1.84 -1.14 -12.99
N SER A 134 -2.65 -1.20 -11.94
CA SER A 134 -3.86 -0.41 -11.87
C SER A 134 -3.36 1.02 -11.73
N PRO A 135 -3.61 1.87 -12.74
CA PRO A 135 -3.11 3.24 -12.73
C PRO A 135 -3.69 4.01 -11.52
N ILE A 136 -4.76 3.49 -10.90
CA ILE A 136 -5.42 4.01 -9.68
C ILE A 136 -4.43 4.47 -8.62
N GLY A 137 -3.36 3.73 -8.35
CA GLY A 137 -2.38 4.14 -7.33
C GLY A 137 -1.61 5.40 -7.71
N LEU A 138 -1.20 5.52 -8.98
CA LEU A 138 -0.52 6.70 -9.52
C LEU A 138 -1.50 7.86 -9.71
N GLU A 139 -2.71 7.56 -10.13
CA GLU A 139 -3.81 8.51 -10.31
C GLU A 139 -4.25 9.14 -8.99
N LEU A 140 -4.42 8.36 -7.92
CA LEU A 140 -4.71 8.88 -6.59
C LEU A 140 -3.56 9.73 -6.04
N LYS A 141 -2.30 9.35 -6.30
CA LYS A 141 -1.14 10.19 -5.96
C LYS A 141 -1.15 11.51 -6.74
N LYS A 142 -1.46 11.47 -8.03
CA LYS A 142 -1.58 12.66 -8.88
C LYS A 142 -2.70 13.57 -8.38
N LEU A 143 -3.88 13.01 -8.11
CA LEU A 143 -5.03 13.74 -7.57
C LEU A 143 -4.70 14.35 -6.20
N ARG A 144 -4.00 13.62 -5.33
CA ARG A 144 -3.53 14.14 -4.04
C ARG A 144 -2.60 15.35 -4.22
N GLY A 145 -1.67 15.29 -5.18
CA GLY A 145 -0.76 16.39 -5.50
C GLY A 145 -1.47 17.62 -6.06
N GLN A 146 -2.65 17.44 -6.66
CA GLN A 146 -3.51 18.50 -7.17
C GLN A 146 -4.51 19.04 -6.13
N SER A 147 -4.69 18.35 -5.01
CA SER A 147 -5.67 18.72 -3.99
C SER A 147 -5.13 19.80 -3.05
N ALA A 148 -5.95 20.82 -2.76
CA ALA A 148 -5.58 21.94 -1.89
C ALA A 148 -5.26 21.51 -0.44
N SER A 149 -5.90 20.44 0.04
CA SER A 149 -5.62 19.86 1.36
C SER A 149 -5.84 18.36 1.37
N LEU A 150 -5.34 17.69 2.42
CA LEU A 150 -5.64 16.27 2.67
C LEU A 150 -7.14 16.03 2.88
N LYS A 151 -7.84 16.99 3.48
CA LYS A 151 -9.30 16.92 3.68
C LYS A 151 -10.03 16.96 2.35
N ASP A 152 -9.63 17.86 1.44
CA ASP A 152 -10.26 17.97 0.12
C ASP A 152 -10.02 16.70 -0.68
N PHE A 153 -8.78 16.20 -0.71
CA PHE A 153 -8.45 14.91 -1.32
C PHE A 153 -9.32 13.78 -0.78
N LEU A 154 -9.41 13.62 0.55
CA LEU A 154 -10.21 12.58 1.19
C LEU A 154 -11.69 12.70 0.80
N ASN A 155 -12.26 13.91 0.86
CA ASN A 155 -13.67 14.14 0.54
C ASN A 155 -13.98 13.84 -0.92
N THR A 156 -13.12 14.27 -1.85
CA THR A 156 -13.28 14.00 -3.28
C THR A 156 -13.27 12.50 -3.56
N VAL A 157 -12.25 11.78 -3.08
CA VAL A 157 -12.12 10.34 -3.36
C VAL A 157 -13.19 9.52 -2.63
N ALA A 158 -13.56 9.88 -1.41
CA ALA A 158 -14.60 9.17 -0.66
C ALA A 158 -15.98 9.22 -1.34
N ALA A 159 -16.25 10.25 -2.15
CA ALA A 159 -17.49 10.40 -2.90
C ALA A 159 -17.54 9.56 -4.19
N MET A 160 -16.42 8.98 -4.63
CA MET A 160 -16.35 8.21 -5.87
C MET A 160 -17.06 6.87 -5.75
N SER A 161 -17.67 6.45 -6.85
CA SER A 161 -18.41 5.20 -7.01
C SER A 161 -17.82 4.27 -8.07
N SER A 162 -16.81 4.75 -8.81
CA SER A 162 -16.14 4.02 -9.88
C SER A 162 -14.72 4.55 -10.12
N HIS A 163 -13.91 3.78 -10.87
CA HIS A 163 -12.62 4.27 -11.38
C HIS A 163 -12.80 5.43 -12.37
N GLN A 164 -13.91 5.46 -13.12
CA GLN A 164 -14.22 6.55 -14.05
C GLN A 164 -14.34 7.91 -13.35
N ASP A 165 -14.89 7.94 -12.13
CA ASP A 165 -14.96 9.17 -11.32
C ASP A 165 -13.56 9.73 -11.01
N LEU A 166 -12.59 8.84 -10.75
CA LEU A 166 -11.19 9.20 -10.54
C LEU A 166 -10.56 9.76 -11.82
N THR A 167 -10.77 9.11 -12.95
CA THR A 167 -10.28 9.60 -14.24
C THR A 167 -10.89 10.96 -14.60
N ALA A 168 -12.19 11.15 -14.36
CA ALA A 168 -12.87 12.42 -14.59
C ALA A 168 -12.29 13.56 -13.74
N ALA A 169 -12.11 13.34 -12.43
CA ALA A 169 -11.53 14.34 -11.52
C ALA A 169 -10.10 14.76 -11.94
N LEU A 170 -9.30 13.83 -12.47
CA LEU A 170 -7.97 14.13 -12.99
C LEU A 170 -7.95 14.94 -14.28
N ASN A 171 -9.02 14.86 -15.08
CA ASN A 171 -9.17 15.59 -16.34
C ASN A 171 -9.71 17.01 -16.11
N GLU A 172 -10.67 17.18 -15.20
CA GLU A 172 -11.17 18.52 -14.82
C GLU A 172 -10.06 19.42 -14.27
N THR A 173 -9.10 18.83 -13.56
CA THR A 173 -7.97 19.58 -12.98
C THR A 173 -6.88 19.96 -14.01
N GLN A 174 -6.92 19.39 -15.23
CA GLN A 174 -6.00 19.76 -16.31
C GLN A 174 -6.52 20.90 -17.19
N GLN A 175 -7.81 21.25 -17.07
CA GLN A 175 -8.46 22.33 -17.82
C GLN A 175 -8.53 23.66 -17.05
N LYS A 176 -8.10 23.67 -15.78
CA LYS A 176 -7.97 24.87 -14.95
C LYS A 176 -6.52 25.30 -14.86
#